data_AF-A0A1F5G2S9-F1
#
_entry.id   AF-A0A1F5G2S9-F1
#
_cell.length_a   1.000
_cell.length_b   1.000
_cell.length_c   1.000
_cell.angle_alpha   90.00
_cell.angle_beta   90.00
_cell.angle_gamma   90.00
#
_symmetry.space_group_name_H-M   'P 1'
#
loop_
_entity.id
_entity.type
_entity.pdbx_description
1 polymer ?
#
loop_
_entity_poly.entity_id
_entity_poly.type
_entity_poly.pdbx_seq_one_letter_code
_entity_poly.pdbx_strand_id
1 'polypeptide(L)'
;MVTTYVFYKLPFVKTLLYYCITARSRKIIKDYFIYFPPGYKRSEIDKVVDISDIWEKKVAAMACHKSQIKDARRIIERLESFPKEEYFLTVTKK
;
A
#
# COMPACT_ATOMS: atom_id res chain seq x y z
N MET A 1 11.62 0.90 11.53
CA MET A 1 10.53 -0.09 11.57
C MET A 1 11.09 -1.42 12.06
N VAL A 2 10.36 -2.17 12.90
CA VAL A 2 10.82 -3.50 13.39
C VAL A 2 11.01 -4.49 12.25
N THR A 3 10.20 -4.42 11.19
CA THR A 3 10.34 -5.27 10.00
C THR A 3 11.68 -5.10 9.30
N THR A 4 12.22 -3.88 9.24
CA THR A 4 13.55 -3.59 8.70
C THR A 4 14.64 -4.34 9.46
N TYR A 5 14.56 -4.29 10.79
CA TYR A 5 15.51 -4.97 11.66
C TYR A 5 15.43 -6.49 11.46
N VAL A 6 14.22 -7.05 11.48
CA VAL A 6 13.99 -8.49 11.26
C VAL A 6 14.49 -8.92 9.89
N PHE A 7 14.23 -8.13 8.84
CA PHE A 7 14.75 -8.37 7.50
C PHE A 7 16.27 -8.54 7.53
N TYR A 8 17.02 -7.63 8.15
CA TYR A 8 18.48 -7.76 8.23
C TYR A 8 18.95 -8.94 9.10
N LYS A 9 18.17 -9.38 10.08
CA LYS A 9 18.50 -10.53 10.95
C LYS A 9 18.21 -11.89 10.33
N LEU A 10 17.29 -11.99 9.37
CA LEU A 10 16.92 -13.28 8.76
C LEU A 10 17.67 -13.49 7.43
N PRO A 11 18.66 -14.39 7.36
CA PRO A 11 19.52 -14.53 6.17
C PRO A 11 18.75 -15.06 4.94
N PHE A 12 17.67 -15.82 5.15
CA PHE A 12 16.86 -16.37 4.06
C PHE A 12 15.94 -15.34 3.39
N VAL A 13 15.67 -14.19 4.03
CA VAL A 13 14.84 -13.13 3.44
C VAL A 13 15.72 -12.24 2.56
N LYS A 14 15.45 -12.27 1.24
CA LYS A 14 16.24 -11.59 0.21
C LYS A 14 15.76 -10.17 -0.11
N THR A 15 14.44 -9.96 -0.08
CA THR A 15 13.81 -8.69 -0.44
C THR A 15 12.77 -8.29 0.60
N LEU A 16 12.77 -7.02 0.98
CA LEU A 16 11.75 -6.38 1.78
C LEU A 16 10.99 -5.39 0.89
N LEU A 17 9.66 -5.47 0.92
CA LEU A 17 8.76 -4.58 0.20
C LEU A 17 8.10 -3.64 1.20
N TYR A 18 8.38 -2.34 1.09
CA TYR A 18 7.65 -1.31 1.82
C TYR A 18 6.50 -0.82 0.98
N TYR A 19 5.28 -1.08 1.44
CA TYR A 19 4.10 -0.50 0.82
C TYR A 19 4.19 1.02 0.84
N CYS A 20 3.90 1.64 -0.30
CA CYS A 20 3.85 3.08 -0.42
C CYS A 20 2.63 3.52 -1.23
N ILE A 21 2.28 4.80 -1.14
CA ILE A 21 1.21 5.41 -1.92
C ILE A 21 1.80 6.42 -2.90
N THR A 22 1.11 6.63 -4.03
CA THR A 22 1.52 7.67 -4.97
C THR A 22 1.22 9.05 -4.41
N ALA A 23 1.97 10.06 -4.86
CA ALA A 23 1.69 11.47 -4.56
C ALA A 23 0.27 11.87 -5.01
N ARG A 24 -0.25 11.26 -6.10
CA ARG A 24 -1.64 11.45 -6.55
C ARG A 24 -2.64 10.89 -5.53
N SER A 25 -2.41 9.68 -5.02
CA SER A 25 -3.24 9.07 -3.98
C SER A 25 -3.15 9.84 -2.67
N ARG A 26 -2.00 10.43 -2.32
CA ARG A 26 -1.87 11.25 -1.12
C ARG A 26 -2.75 12.52 -1.16
N LYS A 27 -2.91 13.14 -2.33
CA LYS A 27 -3.71 14.37 -2.51
C LYS A 27 -5.20 14.20 -2.17
N ILE A 28 -5.74 12.99 -2.31
CA ILE A 28 -7.14 12.70 -1.96
C ILE A 28 -7.34 12.37 -0.48
N ILE A 29 -6.25 12.13 0.26
CA ILE A 29 -6.28 11.95 1.70
C ILE A 29 -6.24 13.34 2.32
N LYS A 30 -7.33 13.74 2.98
CA LYS A 30 -7.38 15.01 3.73
C LYS A 30 -6.32 15.02 4.82
N ASP A 31 -5.90 16.21 5.23
CA ASP A 31 -5.04 16.34 6.40
C ASP A 31 -5.70 15.66 7.60
N TYR A 32 -4.99 14.69 8.13
CA TYR A 32 -5.45 13.82 9.19
C TYR A 32 -4.72 14.20 10.47
N PHE A 33 -5.28 13.82 11.60
CA PHE A 33 -4.75 14.22 12.91
C PHE A 33 -3.36 13.63 13.22
N ILE A 34 -2.88 12.67 12.42
CA ILE A 34 -1.51 12.16 12.46
C ILE A 34 -0.78 12.42 11.15
N TYR A 35 0.55 12.41 11.22
CA TYR A 35 1.42 12.55 10.07
C TYR A 35 1.14 11.45 9.02
N PHE A 36 0.85 11.88 7.80
CA PHE A 36 0.76 11.04 6.61
C PHE A 36 1.87 11.42 5.64
N PRO A 37 2.76 10.48 5.25
CA PRO A 37 3.83 10.74 4.30
C PRO A 37 3.34 11.37 2.98
N PRO A 38 4.15 12.19 2.29
CA PRO A 38 3.74 12.96 1.11
C PRO A 38 3.40 12.10 -0.13
N GLY A 39 3.64 10.79 -0.07
CA GLY A 39 3.52 9.88 -1.22
C GLY A 39 4.66 10.06 -2.22
N TYR A 40 4.80 9.10 -3.13
CA TYR A 40 5.92 9.02 -4.08
C TYR A 40 5.48 9.31 -5.51
N LYS A 41 6.35 9.92 -6.31
CA LYS A 41 6.18 9.97 -7.77
C LYS A 41 6.34 8.57 -8.33
N ARG A 42 5.71 8.28 -9.47
CA ARG A 42 5.82 6.95 -10.10
C ARG A 42 7.27 6.57 -10.43
N SER A 43 8.11 7.55 -10.77
CA SER A 43 9.54 7.38 -11.03
C SER A 43 10.37 7.00 -9.79
N GLU A 44 9.82 7.18 -8.58
CA GLU A 44 10.48 6.87 -7.31
C GLU A 44 10.01 5.51 -6.74
N ILE A 45 9.13 4.80 -7.45
CA ILE A 45 8.56 3.53 -7.02
C ILE A 45 9.32 2.40 -7.71
N ASP A 46 9.88 1.49 -6.92
CA ASP A 46 10.71 0.39 -7.43
C ASP A 46 9.87 -0.76 -8.02
N LYS A 47 8.71 -1.03 -7.43
CA LYS A 47 7.84 -2.12 -7.88
C LYS A 47 6.38 -1.69 -7.93
N VAL A 48 5.76 -1.96 -9.07
CA VAL A 48 4.32 -1.81 -9.30
C VAL A 48 3.76 -3.20 -9.57
N VAL A 49 2.67 -3.56 -8.91
CA VAL A 49 1.95 -4.82 -9.12
C VAL A 49 0.53 -4.48 -9.56
N ASP A 50 0.18 -4.86 -10.79
CA ASP A 50 -1.21 -4.83 -11.23
C ASP A 50 -1.98 -5.95 -10.50
N ILE A 51 -3.10 -5.58 -9.90
CA ILE A 51 -4.00 -6.46 -9.13
C ILE A 51 -5.41 -6.46 -9.73
N SER A 52 -5.57 -6.02 -10.98
CA SER A 52 -6.87 -5.96 -11.66
C SER A 52 -7.58 -7.32 -11.69
N ASP A 53 -6.82 -8.40 -11.87
CA ASP A 53 -7.29 -9.78 -11.91
C ASP A 53 -7.84 -10.29 -10.56
N ILE A 54 -7.32 -9.78 -9.45
CA ILE A 54 -7.71 -10.15 -8.09
C ILE A 54 -8.44 -9.03 -7.34
N TRP A 55 -8.84 -7.95 -8.03
CA TRP A 55 -9.42 -6.76 -7.41
C TRP A 55 -10.65 -7.10 -6.56
N GLU A 56 -11.57 -7.90 -7.11
CA GLU A 56 -12.80 -8.31 -6.40
C GLU A 56 -12.50 -9.11 -5.13
N LYS A 57 -11.44 -9.95 -5.15
CA LYS A 57 -11.00 -10.69 -3.96
C LYS A 57 -10.51 -9.75 -2.88
N LYS A 58 -9.80 -8.67 -3.25
CA LYS A 58 -9.36 -7.63 -2.31
C LYS A 58 -10.55 -6.86 -1.72
N VAL A 59 -11.54 -6.50 -2.54
CA VAL A 59 -12.77 -5.84 -2.09
C VAL A 59 -13.53 -6.71 -1.09
N ALA A 60 -13.71 -8.00 -1.41
CA ALA A 60 -14.34 -8.96 -0.51
C ALA A 60 -13.57 -9.10 0.81
N ALA A 61 -12.23 -9.17 0.76
CA ALA A 61 -11.41 -9.20 1.97
C ALA A 61 -11.60 -7.94 2.83
N MET A 62 -11.63 -6.74 2.23
CA MET A 62 -11.89 -5.49 2.95
C MET A 62 -13.30 -5.46 3.57
N ALA A 63 -14.30 -6.02 2.89
CA ALA A 63 -15.67 -6.11 3.40
C ALA A 63 -15.82 -7.01 4.65
N CYS A 64 -14.86 -7.92 4.90
CA CYS A 64 -14.85 -8.75 6.10
C CYS A 64 -14.51 -7.99 7.40
N HIS A 65 -13.94 -6.78 7.31
CA HIS A 65 -13.54 -5.99 8.49
C HIS A 65 -14.73 -5.31 9.18
N LYS A 66 -15.54 -6.10 9.89
CA LYS A 66 -16.81 -5.67 10.51
C LYS A 66 -16.70 -4.39 11.37
N SER A 67 -15.69 -4.31 12.24
CA SER A 67 -15.48 -3.15 13.12
C SER A 67 -15.02 -1.88 12.38
N GLN A 68 -14.56 -1.99 11.13
CA GLN A 68 -14.03 -0.89 10.31
C GLN A 68 -14.81 -0.76 8.99
N ILE A 69 -16.02 -1.32 8.92
CA ILE A 69 -16.77 -1.41 7.65
C ILE A 69 -17.06 -0.05 7.03
N LYS A 70 -17.26 0.99 7.84
CA LYS A 70 -17.46 2.37 7.37
C LYS A 70 -16.21 2.90 6.67
N ASP A 71 -15.03 2.59 7.20
CA ASP A 71 -13.76 3.01 6.61
C ASP A 71 -13.44 2.19 5.37
N ALA A 72 -13.69 0.88 5.41
CA ALA A 72 -13.54 0.00 4.25
C ALA A 72 -14.35 0.49 3.05
N ARG A 73 -15.64 0.83 3.24
CA ARG A 73 -16.50 1.39 2.17
C ARG A 73 -15.93 2.68 1.58
N ARG A 74 -15.55 3.64 2.43
CA ARG A 74 -14.94 4.90 1.99
C ARG A 74 -13.63 4.70 1.23
N ILE A 75 -12.83 3.70 1.63
CA ILE A 75 -11.57 3.36 0.96
C ILE A 75 -11.87 2.74 -0.41
N ILE A 76 -12.79 1.78 -0.49
CA ILE A 76 -13.19 1.12 -1.75
C ILE A 76 -13.67 2.16 -2.76
N GLU A 77 -14.62 3.02 -2.38
CA GLU A 77 -15.16 4.09 -3.23
C GLU A 77 -14.04 4.98 -3.80
N ARG A 78 -13.03 5.30 -3.01
CA ARG A 78 -11.87 6.08 -3.48
C ARG A 78 -11.03 5.28 -4.46
N LEU A 79 -10.69 4.04 -4.12
CA LEU A 79 -9.83 3.18 -4.93
C LEU A 79 -10.47 2.75 -6.25
N GLU A 80 -11.80 2.81 -6.39
CA GLU A 80 -12.50 2.60 -7.66
C GLU A 80 -12.00 3.53 -8.77
N SER A 81 -11.71 4.78 -8.42
CA SER A 81 -11.25 5.82 -9.35
C SER A 81 -9.74 5.77 -9.69
N PHE A 82 -8.99 4.84 -9.09
CA PHE A 82 -7.54 4.70 -9.29
C PHE A 82 -7.19 3.41 -10.04
N PRO A 83 -6.01 3.37 -10.69
CA PRO A 83 -5.47 2.12 -11.22
C PRO A 83 -5.45 1.04 -10.14
N LYS A 84 -5.73 -0.21 -10.52
CA LYS A 84 -5.69 -1.36 -9.61
C LYS A 84 -4.25 -1.82 -9.44
N GLU A 85 -3.42 -0.92 -8.94
CA GLU A 85 -2.00 -1.13 -8.77
C GLU A 85 -1.63 -1.01 -7.29
N GLU A 86 -0.71 -1.86 -6.85
CA GLU A 86 -0.04 -1.74 -5.56
C GLU A 86 1.41 -1.32 -5.78
N TYR A 87 1.90 -0.44 -4.91
CA TYR A 87 3.19 0.21 -5.07
C TYR A 87 4.11 -0.12 -3.90
N PHE A 88 5.37 -0.42 -4.21
CA PHE A 88 6.37 -0.77 -3.21
C PHE A 88 7.71 -0.10 -3.48
N LEU A 89 8.34 0.36 -2.40
CA LEU A 89 9.79 0.57 -2.36
C LEU A 89 10.45 -0.76 -1.96
N THR A 90 11.61 -1.03 -2.55
CA THR A 90 12.30 -2.31 -2.38
C THR A 90 13.62 -2.13 -1.64
N VAL A 91 13.90 -3.04 -0.72
CA VAL A 91 15.25 -3.20 -0.15
C VAL A 91 15.68 -4.63 -0.39
N THR A 92 16.77 -4.81 -1.12
CA THR A 92 17.28 -6.13 -1.51
C THR A 92 18.67 -6.32 -0.92
N LYS A 93 18.91 -7.49 -0.32
CA LYS A 93 20.26 -7.88 0.10
C LYS A 93 21.07 -8.32 -1.12
N LYS A 94 22.35 -7.96 -1.10
CA LYS A 94 23.34 -8.51 -2.03
C LYS A 94 23.64 -9.95 -1.66
#